data_AF-A0A964R0X5-F1
#
_entry.id   AF-A0A964R0X5-F1
#
_cell.length_a   1.000
_cell.length_b   1.000
_cell.length_c   1.000
_cell.angle_alpha   90.00
_cell.angle_beta   90.00
_cell.angle_gamma   90.00
#
_symmetry.space_group_name_H-M   'P 1'
#
loop_
_entity.id
_entity.type
_entity.pdbx_description
1 polymer ?
#
loop_
_entity_poly.entity_id
_entity_poly.type
_entity_poly.pdbx_seq_one_letter_code
_entity_poly.pdbx_strand_id
1 'polypeptide(L)'
;MIKAFLLIFEPMQAWERVFRAQRSVGFILFLYLLPMVILSSLAEGYGLVTWGRWQEDLDHLRPFTRGQAVVYEVAQALLSLGVVFIAARILRSLGETFHGRHTFTQGFTTIAYGLSPMFLLRMLDVFPSISPWTTWTIGICLSVAVFYQGVPRIMMPDAPHAFGLFLMNSVLVVLITGLARFVTAWYLSGHFKPVEHMISELAKRLPF
;
A
#
# COMPACT_ATOMS: atom_id res chain seq x y z
N MET A 1 -16.40 -2.64 12.10
CA MET A 1 -15.16 -2.45 11.30
C MET A 1 -15.17 -3.50 10.21
N ILE A 2 -15.00 -3.13 8.93
CA ILE A 2 -14.86 -4.15 7.87
C ILE A 2 -13.46 -4.73 8.05
N LYS A 3 -13.37 -6.03 8.32
CA LYS A 3 -12.08 -6.70 8.45
C LYS A 3 -11.51 -6.83 7.04
N ALA A 4 -10.26 -6.39 6.82
CA ALA A 4 -9.57 -6.57 5.54
C ALA A 4 -9.56 -8.05 5.08
N PHE A 5 -9.61 -8.99 6.03
CA PHE A 5 -9.83 -10.42 5.77
C PHE A 5 -11.17 -10.73 5.08
N LEU A 6 -12.27 -10.05 5.43
CA LEU A 6 -13.56 -10.23 4.75
C LEU A 6 -13.52 -9.74 3.30
N LEU A 7 -12.66 -8.78 2.97
CA LEU A 7 -12.44 -8.37 1.58
C LEU A 7 -11.73 -9.45 0.76
N ILE A 8 -10.86 -10.25 1.39
CA ILE A 8 -10.16 -11.35 0.71
C ILE A 8 -11.08 -12.56 0.54
N PHE A 9 -11.81 -12.95 1.60
CA PHE A 9 -12.61 -14.18 1.60
C PHE A 9 -14.04 -14.01 1.08
N GLU A 10 -14.66 -12.85 1.30
CA GLU A 10 -16.03 -12.54 0.86
C GLU A 10 -16.11 -11.14 0.20
N PRO A 11 -15.34 -10.91 -0.88
CA PRO A 11 -15.20 -9.60 -1.50
C PRO A 11 -16.55 -8.96 -1.86
N MET A 12 -17.49 -9.73 -2.40
CA MET A 12 -18.80 -9.22 -2.81
C MET A 12 -19.64 -8.68 -1.64
N GLN A 13 -19.71 -9.41 -0.52
CA GLN A 13 -20.44 -8.96 0.68
C GLN A 13 -19.73 -7.78 1.37
N ALA A 14 -18.40 -7.78 1.33
CA ALA A 14 -17.61 -6.68 1.90
C ALA A 14 -17.80 -5.39 1.11
N TRP A 15 -17.75 -5.45 -0.22
CA TRP A 15 -17.99 -4.30 -1.10
C TRP A 15 -19.42 -3.75 -0.96
N GLU A 16 -20.42 -4.61 -0.77
CA GLU A 16 -21.80 -4.17 -0.51
C GLU A 16 -21.90 -3.36 0.80
N ARG A 17 -21.22 -3.82 1.86
CA ARG A 17 -21.15 -3.08 3.12
C ARG A 17 -20.41 -1.76 2.98
N VAL A 18 -19.32 -1.71 2.20
CA VAL A 18 -18.59 -0.47 1.91
C VAL A 18 -19.49 0.51 1.16
N PHE A 19 -20.18 0.04 0.11
CA PHE A 19 -21.06 0.86 -0.69
C PHE A 19 -22.22 1.45 0.13
N ARG A 20 -22.90 0.62 0.94
CA ARG A 20 -23.99 1.07 1.81
C ARG A 20 -23.54 2.04 2.91
N ALA A 21 -22.32 1.90 3.41
CA ALA A 21 -21.84 2.73 4.50
C ALA A 21 -21.52 4.18 4.08
N GLN A 22 -21.36 4.45 2.77
CA GLN A 22 -21.12 5.79 2.18
C GLN A 22 -20.19 6.69 3.02
N ARG A 23 -19.06 6.12 3.48
CA ARG A 23 -18.21 6.78 4.46
C ARG A 23 -17.41 7.92 3.82
N SER A 24 -17.18 8.97 4.59
CA SER A 24 -16.33 10.08 4.16
C SER A 24 -14.86 9.64 4.02
N VAL A 25 -14.11 10.34 3.17
CA VAL A 25 -12.67 10.12 2.98
C VAL A 25 -11.92 10.19 4.31
N GLY A 26 -12.26 11.16 5.17
CA GLY A 26 -11.65 11.30 6.50
C GLY A 26 -11.87 10.07 7.38
N PHE A 27 -13.10 9.52 7.41
CA PHE A 27 -13.37 8.30 8.16
C PHE A 27 -12.52 7.13 7.65
N ILE A 28 -12.46 6.93 6.33
CA ILE A 28 -11.70 5.83 5.72
C ILE A 28 -10.20 6.02 5.98
N LEU A 29 -9.69 7.25 5.86
CA LEU A 29 -8.29 7.56 6.12
C LEU A 29 -7.91 7.25 7.57
N PHE A 30 -8.60 7.84 8.55
CA PHE A 30 -8.18 7.79 9.95
C PHE A 30 -8.58 6.50 10.69
N LEU A 31 -9.70 5.88 10.33
CA LEU A 31 -10.22 4.71 11.05
C LEU A 31 -9.99 3.38 10.33
N TYR A 32 -9.50 3.42 9.08
CA TYR A 32 -9.22 2.21 8.32
C TYR A 32 -7.81 2.18 7.77
N LEU A 33 -7.45 3.12 6.89
CA LEU A 33 -6.18 3.09 6.17
C LEU A 33 -4.99 3.35 7.10
N LEU A 34 -5.06 4.40 7.91
CA LEU A 34 -3.95 4.81 8.77
C LEU A 34 -3.61 3.74 9.83
N PRO A 35 -4.56 3.16 10.57
CA PRO A 35 -4.26 2.03 11.47
C PRO A 35 -3.61 0.85 10.74
N MET A 36 -4.08 0.55 9.53
CA MET A 36 -3.56 -0.56 8.73
C MET A 36 -2.12 -0.31 8.26
N VAL A 37 -1.83 0.89 7.75
CA VAL A 37 -0.49 1.30 7.35
C VAL A 37 0.45 1.29 8.56
N ILE A 38 0.04 1.85 9.69
CA ILE A 38 0.84 1.84 10.92
C ILE A 38 1.15 0.41 11.37
N LEU A 39 0.15 -0.49 11.39
CA LEU A 39 0.38 -1.88 11.77
C LEU A 39 1.37 -2.57 10.83
N SER A 40 1.26 -2.35 9.52
CA SER A 40 2.20 -2.92 8.54
C SER A 40 3.62 -2.36 8.71
N SER A 41 3.76 -1.06 8.96
CA SER A 41 5.04 -0.40 9.20
C SER A 41 5.69 -0.82 10.51
N LEU A 42 4.91 -0.97 11.60
CA LEU A 42 5.44 -1.46 12.86
C LEU A 42 5.95 -2.90 12.76
N ALA A 43 5.25 -3.75 12.00
CA ALA A 43 5.68 -5.12 11.77
C ALA A 43 7.00 -5.18 11.00
N GLU A 44 7.13 -4.41 9.91
CA GLU A 44 8.38 -4.35 9.13
C GLU A 44 9.53 -3.73 9.93
N GLY A 45 9.28 -2.61 10.61
CA GLY A 45 10.28 -1.93 11.44
C GLY A 45 10.78 -2.79 12.60
N TYR A 46 9.88 -3.58 13.22
CA TYR A 46 10.27 -4.57 14.22
C TYR A 46 11.19 -5.65 13.64
N GLY A 47 10.89 -6.13 12.43
CA GLY A 47 11.75 -7.06 11.69
C GLY A 47 13.14 -6.48 11.41
N LEU A 48 13.20 -5.21 10.98
CA LEU A 48 14.46 -4.50 10.71
C LEU A 48 15.34 -4.37 11.95
N VAL A 49 14.76 -4.03 13.10
CA VAL A 49 15.50 -3.85 14.36
C VAL A 49 15.95 -5.19 14.97
N THR A 50 15.12 -6.22 14.89
CA THR A 50 15.37 -7.50 15.58
C THR A 50 16.29 -8.41 14.77
N TRP A 51 16.13 -8.43 13.44
CA TRP A 51 16.82 -9.37 12.56
C TRP A 51 17.80 -8.71 11.59
N GLY A 52 17.71 -7.40 11.38
CA GLY A 52 18.50 -6.71 10.36
C GLY A 52 18.08 -7.11 8.93
N ARG A 53 18.67 -6.46 7.92
CA ARG A 53 18.53 -6.86 6.50
C ARG A 53 19.91 -7.10 5.91
N TRP A 54 19.97 -8.02 4.95
CA TRP A 54 21.13 -8.23 4.11
C TRP A 54 21.27 -7.05 3.13
N GLN A 55 22.44 -6.43 3.10
CA GLN A 55 22.78 -5.33 2.20
C GLN A 55 23.78 -5.87 1.16
N GLU A 56 23.39 -5.90 -0.12
CA GLU A 56 24.18 -6.49 -1.22
C GLU A 56 25.55 -5.80 -1.39
N ASP A 57 25.65 -4.53 -1.01
CA ASP A 57 26.85 -3.69 -1.20
C ASP A 57 28.00 -4.01 -0.22
N LEU A 58 27.75 -4.80 0.85
CA LEU A 58 28.74 -5.07 1.91
C LEU A 58 28.88 -6.54 2.33
N ASP A 59 28.08 -7.44 1.77
CA ASP A 59 28.07 -8.89 2.11
C ASP A 59 27.96 -9.17 3.62
N HIS A 60 27.43 -8.20 4.38
CA HIS A 60 27.32 -8.21 5.84
C HIS A 60 25.91 -7.81 6.27
N LEU A 61 25.41 -8.49 7.31
CA LEU A 61 24.19 -8.11 8.03
C LEU A 61 24.43 -6.77 8.73
N ARG A 62 23.80 -5.70 8.27
CA ARG A 62 23.85 -4.42 8.96
C ARG A 62 22.68 -4.31 9.93
N PRO A 63 22.93 -4.24 11.24
CA PRO A 63 21.86 -3.95 12.20
C PRO A 63 21.40 -2.50 11.98
N PHE A 64 20.10 -2.30 11.78
CA PHE A 64 19.52 -0.96 11.72
C PHE A 64 19.38 -0.42 13.15
N THR A 65 19.89 0.78 13.40
CA THR A 65 19.65 1.47 14.68
C THR A 65 18.15 1.80 14.78
N ARG A 66 17.60 1.79 16.00
CA ARG A 66 16.18 2.13 16.26
C ARG A 66 15.77 3.45 15.61
N GLY A 67 16.61 4.48 15.69
CA GLY A 67 16.40 5.77 15.03
C GLY A 67 16.26 5.67 13.49
N GLN A 68 17.10 4.88 12.84
CA GLN A 68 17.03 4.70 11.38
C GLN A 68 15.79 3.92 10.94
N ALA A 69 15.43 2.89 11.70
CA ALA A 69 14.21 2.11 11.45
C ALA A 69 12.96 2.99 11.59
N VAL A 70 12.88 3.85 12.61
CA VAL A 70 11.75 4.77 12.78
C VAL A 70 11.63 5.76 11.62
N VAL A 71 12.73 6.39 11.21
CA VAL A 71 12.71 7.33 10.07
C VAL A 71 12.29 6.64 8.78
N TYR A 72 12.82 5.42 8.54
CA TYR A 72 12.42 4.61 7.39
C TYR A 72 10.93 4.27 7.43
N GLU A 73 10.41 3.80 8.56
CA GLU A 73 9.00 3.43 8.68
C GLU A 73 8.07 4.62 8.50
N VAL A 74 8.44 5.79 9.01
CA VAL A 74 7.67 7.02 8.78
C VAL A 74 7.67 7.40 7.29
N ALA A 75 8.83 7.37 6.64
CA ALA A 75 8.94 7.67 5.20
C ALA A 75 8.13 6.67 4.36
N GLN A 76 8.19 5.39 4.73
CA GLN A 76 7.46 4.31 4.09
C GLN A 76 5.94 4.42 4.28
N ALA A 77 5.48 4.77 5.47
CA ALA A 77 4.07 5.02 5.75
C ALA A 77 3.55 6.20 4.92
N LEU A 78 4.31 7.30 4.86
CA LEU A 78 3.98 8.46 4.03
C LEU A 78 3.94 8.11 2.54
N LEU A 79 4.91 7.33 2.06
CA LEU A 79 4.93 6.83 0.68
C LEU A 79 3.70 5.99 0.37
N SER A 80 3.32 5.08 1.28
CA SER A 80 2.15 4.21 1.15
C SER A 80 0.84 5.01 1.08
N LEU A 81 0.71 6.03 1.93
CA LEU A 81 -0.42 6.96 1.88
C LEU A 81 -0.42 7.73 0.54
N GLY A 82 0.73 8.26 0.14
CA GLY A 82 0.91 8.94 -1.15
C GLY A 82 0.45 8.08 -2.33
N VAL A 83 0.84 6.80 -2.36
CA VAL A 83 0.41 5.83 -3.38
C VAL A 83 -1.11 5.71 -3.42
N VAL A 84 -1.78 5.60 -2.28
CA VAL A 84 -3.25 5.51 -2.22
C VAL A 84 -3.92 6.78 -2.77
N PHE A 85 -3.43 7.96 -2.38
CA PHE A 85 -3.98 9.23 -2.85
C PHE A 85 -3.76 9.45 -4.36
N ILE A 86 -2.56 9.12 -4.86
CA ILE A 86 -2.22 9.23 -6.27
C ILE A 86 -3.06 8.25 -7.09
N ALA A 87 -3.11 6.98 -6.69
CA ALA A 87 -3.91 5.97 -7.37
C ALA A 87 -5.40 6.32 -7.36
N ALA A 88 -5.94 6.87 -6.27
CA ALA A 88 -7.33 7.31 -6.19
C ALA A 88 -7.63 8.46 -7.15
N ARG A 89 -6.70 9.42 -7.28
CA ARG A 89 -6.83 10.54 -8.21
C ARG A 89 -6.78 10.07 -9.67
N ILE A 90 -5.87 9.14 -9.99
CA ILE A 90 -5.77 8.58 -11.33
C ILE A 90 -7.01 7.74 -11.66
N LEU A 91 -7.48 6.90 -10.74
CA LEU A 91 -8.72 6.12 -10.92
C LEU A 91 -9.92 7.03 -11.21
N ARG A 92 -10.05 8.15 -10.49
CA ARG A 92 -11.07 9.16 -10.80
C ARG A 92 -10.90 9.71 -12.22
N SER A 93 -9.69 10.12 -12.60
CA SER A 93 -9.41 10.66 -13.93
C SER A 93 -9.72 9.66 -15.05
N LEU A 94 -9.43 8.37 -14.83
CA LEU A 94 -9.78 7.31 -15.77
C LEU A 94 -11.30 7.16 -15.88
N GLY A 95 -12.01 7.19 -14.76
CA GLY A 95 -13.47 7.12 -14.78
C GLY A 95 -14.11 8.30 -15.55
N GLU A 96 -13.56 9.52 -15.38
CA GLU A 96 -14.02 10.71 -16.12
C GLU A 96 -13.78 10.57 -17.64
N THR A 97 -12.72 9.86 -18.05
CA THR A 97 -12.42 9.57 -19.47
C THR A 97 -13.50 8.70 -20.12
N PHE A 98 -14.16 7.84 -19.33
CA PHE A 98 -15.28 7.00 -19.78
C PHE A 98 -16.64 7.67 -19.59
N HIS A 99 -16.70 9.01 -19.58
CA HIS A 99 -17.91 9.82 -19.38
C HIS A 99 -18.67 9.59 -18.06
N GLY A 100 -18.08 8.87 -17.10
CA GLY A 100 -18.66 8.65 -15.78
C GLY A 100 -18.42 9.84 -14.85
N ARG A 101 -19.49 10.30 -14.19
CA ARG A 101 -19.40 11.32 -13.13
C ARG A 101 -18.96 10.68 -11.82
N HIS A 102 -17.66 10.49 -11.63
CA HIS A 102 -17.13 9.90 -10.41
C HIS A 102 -16.56 10.94 -9.45
N THR A 103 -16.83 10.74 -8.17
CA THR A 103 -16.28 11.57 -7.09
C THR A 103 -14.93 11.03 -6.63
N PHE A 104 -14.09 11.92 -6.08
CA PHE A 104 -12.82 11.51 -5.47
C PHE A 104 -13.03 10.50 -4.33
N THR A 105 -14.13 10.62 -3.58
CA THR A 105 -14.50 9.69 -2.51
C THR A 105 -14.67 8.26 -3.02
N GLN A 106 -15.30 8.06 -4.19
CA GLN A 106 -15.47 6.74 -4.80
C GLN A 106 -14.12 6.14 -5.21
N GLY A 107 -13.25 6.93 -5.84
CA GLY A 107 -11.90 6.50 -6.19
C GLY A 107 -11.06 6.14 -4.96
N PHE A 108 -11.06 7.01 -3.95
CA PHE A 108 -10.33 6.78 -2.69
C PHE A 108 -10.83 5.54 -1.96
N THR A 109 -12.14 5.35 -1.87
CA THR A 109 -12.74 4.16 -1.24
C THR A 109 -12.33 2.90 -1.97
N THR A 110 -12.41 2.89 -3.31
CA THR A 110 -12.04 1.74 -4.12
C THR A 110 -10.58 1.36 -3.92
N ILE A 111 -9.65 2.33 -3.97
CA ILE A 111 -8.22 2.07 -3.79
C ILE A 111 -7.89 1.65 -2.36
N ALA A 112 -8.39 2.36 -1.34
CA ALA A 112 -8.06 2.08 0.06
C ALA A 112 -8.49 0.67 0.48
N TYR A 113 -9.71 0.25 0.11
CA TYR A 113 -10.19 -1.10 0.41
C TYR A 113 -9.61 -2.15 -0.55
N GLY A 114 -9.35 -1.81 -1.81
CA GLY A 114 -8.77 -2.74 -2.79
C GLY A 114 -7.30 -3.08 -2.51
N LEU A 115 -6.52 -2.14 -1.98
CA LEU A 115 -5.13 -2.36 -1.55
C LEU A 115 -4.97 -3.03 -0.18
N SER A 116 -6.08 -3.32 0.50
CA SER A 116 -6.05 -3.93 1.82
C SER A 116 -5.34 -5.29 1.88
N PRO A 117 -5.51 -6.22 0.91
CA PRO A 117 -4.75 -7.47 0.89
C PRO A 117 -3.23 -7.26 0.83
N MET A 118 -2.79 -6.24 0.09
CA MET A 118 -1.38 -5.89 -0.02
C MET A 118 -0.81 -5.38 1.31
N PHE A 119 -1.52 -4.49 2.01
CA PHE A 119 -1.10 -4.04 3.36
C PHE A 119 -1.09 -5.17 4.39
N LEU A 120 -2.02 -6.13 4.30
CA LEU A 120 -2.02 -7.31 5.17
C LEU A 120 -0.80 -8.20 4.93
N LEU A 121 -0.51 -8.54 3.68
CA LEU A 121 0.62 -9.42 3.37
C LEU A 121 1.97 -8.76 3.63
N ARG A 122 2.03 -7.43 3.57
CA ARG A 122 3.20 -6.67 4.01
C ARG A 122 3.56 -6.91 5.48
N MET A 123 2.61 -7.27 6.35
CA MET A 123 2.92 -7.63 7.74
C MET A 123 3.82 -8.86 7.86
N LEU A 124 3.86 -9.72 6.82
CA LEU A 124 4.77 -10.87 6.77
C LEU A 124 6.22 -10.47 6.45
N ASP A 125 6.46 -9.23 6.03
CA ASP A 125 7.81 -8.69 5.80
C ASP A 125 8.62 -8.55 7.09
N VAL A 126 8.00 -8.76 8.24
CA VAL A 126 8.71 -8.94 9.50
C VAL A 126 9.76 -10.04 9.36
N PHE A 127 9.46 -11.15 8.67
CA PHE A 127 10.35 -12.31 8.55
C PHE A 127 11.44 -12.13 7.50
N PRO A 128 12.75 -12.24 7.84
CA PRO A 128 13.85 -12.10 6.90
C PRO A 128 13.88 -13.26 5.90
N SER A 129 13.29 -14.41 6.26
CA SER A 129 13.19 -15.60 5.40
C SER A 129 12.24 -15.39 4.21
N ILE A 130 11.33 -14.41 4.30
CA ILE A 130 10.37 -14.14 3.24
C ILE A 130 10.87 -12.96 2.42
N SER A 131 11.01 -13.18 1.11
CA SER A 131 11.41 -12.12 0.20
C SER A 131 10.34 -11.02 0.15
N PRO A 132 10.74 -9.74 0.30
CA PRO A 132 9.91 -8.56 0.07
C PRO A 132 9.10 -8.57 -1.23
N TRP A 133 9.60 -9.26 -2.26
CA TRP A 133 8.95 -9.38 -3.55
C TRP A 133 7.86 -10.44 -3.55
N THR A 134 8.02 -11.53 -2.79
CA THR A 134 7.01 -12.59 -2.68
C THR A 134 5.74 -12.07 -2.01
N THR A 135 5.88 -11.37 -0.88
CA THR A 135 4.73 -10.75 -0.17
C THR A 135 4.02 -9.73 -1.05
N TRP A 136 4.79 -8.92 -1.79
CA TRP A 136 4.25 -7.95 -2.74
C TRP A 136 3.49 -8.63 -3.89
N THR A 137 4.05 -9.65 -4.54
CA THR A 137 3.41 -10.37 -5.66
C THR A 137 2.09 -11.00 -5.22
N ILE A 138 2.07 -11.70 -4.09
CA ILE A 138 0.82 -12.30 -3.59
C ILE A 138 -0.17 -11.20 -3.20
N GLY A 139 0.30 -10.13 -2.54
CA GLY A 139 -0.49 -8.96 -2.16
C GLY A 139 -1.19 -8.30 -3.34
N ILE A 140 -0.45 -8.02 -4.40
CA ILE A 140 -0.99 -7.36 -5.58
C ILE A 140 -1.94 -8.28 -6.36
N CYS A 141 -1.65 -9.58 -6.47
CA CYS A 141 -2.57 -10.54 -7.09
C CYS A 141 -3.92 -10.58 -6.35
N LEU A 142 -3.91 -10.64 -5.02
CA LEU A 142 -5.12 -10.60 -4.21
C LEU A 142 -5.84 -9.24 -4.36
N SER A 143 -5.11 -8.13 -4.37
CA SER A 143 -5.68 -6.80 -4.60
C SER A 143 -6.36 -6.69 -5.97
N VAL A 144 -5.75 -7.22 -7.04
CA VAL A 144 -6.36 -7.26 -8.39
C VAL A 144 -7.65 -8.08 -8.37
N ALA A 145 -7.66 -9.24 -7.71
CA ALA A 145 -8.87 -10.04 -7.57
C ALA A 145 -9.99 -9.28 -6.82
N VAL A 146 -9.62 -8.53 -5.78
CA VAL A 146 -10.56 -7.67 -5.03
C VAL A 146 -11.06 -6.50 -5.87
N PHE A 147 -10.20 -5.88 -6.69
CA PHE A 147 -10.57 -4.79 -7.60
C PHE A 147 -11.56 -5.24 -8.68
N TYR A 148 -11.47 -6.47 -9.16
CA TYR A 148 -12.40 -7.01 -10.16
C TYR A 148 -13.86 -6.87 -9.73
N GLN A 149 -14.12 -7.06 -8.43
CA GLN A 149 -15.46 -6.91 -7.85
C GLN A 149 -15.74 -5.50 -7.34
N GLY A 150 -14.71 -4.80 -6.86
CA GLY A 150 -14.86 -3.47 -6.24
C GLY A 150 -15.07 -2.33 -7.23
N VAL A 151 -14.32 -2.33 -8.34
CA VAL A 151 -14.36 -1.24 -9.33
C VAL A 151 -15.76 -1.10 -9.93
N PRO A 152 -16.41 -2.17 -10.45
CA PRO A 152 -17.76 -2.03 -11.00
C PRO A 152 -18.79 -1.61 -9.94
N ARG A 153 -18.64 -2.05 -8.68
CA ARG A 153 -19.62 -1.79 -7.62
C ARG A 153 -19.60 -0.36 -7.11
N ILE A 154 -18.41 0.23 -6.94
CA ILE A 154 -18.28 1.58 -6.37
C ILE A 154 -18.27 2.65 -7.45
N MET A 155 -17.52 2.42 -8.53
CA MET A 155 -17.42 3.40 -9.60
C MET A 155 -18.71 3.39 -10.45
N MET A 156 -19.40 2.26 -10.59
CA MET A 156 -20.59 2.13 -11.44
C MET A 156 -20.34 2.69 -12.87
N PRO A 157 -19.28 2.24 -13.56
CA PRO A 157 -19.04 2.63 -14.95
C PRO A 157 -20.10 2.02 -15.86
N ASP A 158 -20.31 2.61 -17.03
CA ASP A 158 -21.19 2.04 -18.06
C ASP A 158 -20.73 0.62 -18.43
N ALA A 159 -21.69 -0.28 -18.66
CA ALA A 159 -21.45 -1.70 -18.92
C ALA A 159 -20.32 -2.00 -19.95
N PRO A 160 -20.21 -1.31 -21.10
CA PRO A 160 -19.11 -1.55 -22.04
C PRO A 160 -17.73 -1.10 -21.55
N HIS A 161 -17.65 -0.16 -20.62
CA HIS A 161 -16.38 0.45 -20.14
C HIS A 161 -15.89 -0.13 -18.82
N ALA A 162 -16.72 -0.91 -18.12
CA ALA A 162 -16.41 -1.46 -16.79
C ALA A 162 -15.13 -2.31 -16.77
N PHE A 163 -14.94 -3.16 -17.79
CA PHE A 163 -13.75 -4.00 -17.90
C PHE A 163 -12.48 -3.18 -18.19
N GLY A 164 -12.59 -2.18 -19.07
CA GLY A 164 -11.48 -1.28 -19.40
C GLY A 164 -10.99 -0.50 -18.20
N LEU A 165 -11.92 0.06 -17.41
CA LEU A 165 -11.59 0.79 -16.18
C LEU A 165 -10.92 -0.13 -15.14
N PHE A 166 -11.42 -1.36 -14.98
CA PHE A 166 -10.80 -2.37 -14.11
C PHE A 166 -9.36 -2.71 -14.55
N LEU A 167 -9.15 -2.98 -15.84
CA LEU A 167 -7.85 -3.37 -16.38
C LEU A 167 -6.83 -2.24 -16.22
N MET A 168 -7.20 -1.02 -16.61
CA MET A 168 -6.35 0.16 -16.47
C MET A 168 -5.99 0.43 -15.01
N ASN A 169 -6.99 0.39 -14.12
CA ASN A 169 -6.76 0.54 -12.67
C ASN A 169 -5.79 -0.52 -12.14
N SER A 170 -6.00 -1.78 -12.50
CA SER A 170 -5.16 -2.89 -12.03
C SER A 170 -3.70 -2.72 -12.48
N VAL A 171 -3.48 -2.39 -13.76
CA VAL A 171 -2.14 -2.12 -14.29
C VAL A 171 -1.50 -0.93 -13.58
N LEU A 172 -2.22 0.17 -13.39
CA LEU A 172 -1.70 1.35 -12.69
C LEU A 172 -1.34 1.05 -11.24
N VAL A 173 -2.19 0.32 -10.52
CA VAL A 173 -1.91 -0.02 -9.12
C VAL A 173 -0.71 -0.95 -9.04
N VAL A 174 -0.56 -1.93 -9.95
CA VAL A 174 0.64 -2.77 -10.06
C VAL A 174 1.88 -1.91 -10.29
N LEU A 175 1.84 -0.96 -11.23
CA LEU A 175 2.99 -0.10 -11.56
C LEU A 175 3.37 0.83 -10.41
N ILE A 176 2.41 1.53 -9.81
CA ILE A 176 2.67 2.50 -8.74
C ILE A 176 3.15 1.80 -7.48
N THR A 177 2.50 0.70 -7.08
CA THR A 177 2.92 -0.06 -5.90
C THR A 177 4.23 -0.82 -6.13
N GLY A 178 4.44 -1.34 -7.34
CA GLY A 178 5.70 -1.98 -7.74
C GLY A 178 6.86 -1.00 -7.73
N LEU A 179 6.66 0.22 -8.23
CA LEU A 179 7.65 1.29 -8.14
C LEU A 179 7.95 1.68 -6.69
N ALA A 180 6.93 1.85 -5.85
CA ALA A 180 7.11 2.12 -4.43
C ALA A 180 7.88 1.00 -3.71
N ARG A 181 7.61 -0.26 -4.08
CA ARG A 181 8.33 -1.42 -3.54
C ARG A 181 9.77 -1.50 -4.05
N PHE A 182 9.98 -1.20 -5.33
CA PHE A 182 11.31 -1.12 -5.93
C PHE A 182 12.16 -0.07 -5.22
N VAL A 183 11.64 1.15 -5.03
CA VAL A 183 12.36 2.24 -4.33
C VAL A 183 12.72 1.84 -2.90
N THR A 184 11.79 1.21 -2.16
CA THR A 184 12.05 0.78 -0.78
C THR A 184 13.03 -0.40 -0.69
N ALA A 185 12.94 -1.38 -1.59
CA ALA A 185 13.89 -2.49 -1.68
C ALA A 185 15.30 -2.00 -2.05
N TRP A 186 15.40 -1.11 -3.04
CA TRP A 186 16.66 -0.54 -3.51
C TRP A 186 17.36 0.30 -2.43
N TYR A 187 16.57 1.01 -1.61
CA TYR A 187 17.07 1.68 -0.41
C TYR A 187 17.62 0.68 0.62
N LEU A 188 16.86 -0.38 0.93
CA LEU A 188 17.31 -1.41 1.88
C LEU A 188 18.57 -2.17 1.39
N SER A 189 18.74 -2.32 0.07
CA SER A 189 19.95 -2.90 -0.53
C SER A 189 21.17 -1.97 -0.47
N GLY A 190 21.03 -0.70 -0.07
CA GLY A 190 22.17 0.20 0.18
C GLY A 190 22.57 1.14 -0.95
N HIS A 191 21.86 1.11 -2.07
CA HIS A 191 22.29 1.84 -3.26
C HIS A 191 22.03 3.35 -3.19
N PHE A 192 21.21 3.82 -2.23
CA PHE A 192 20.89 5.25 -2.06
C PHE A 192 21.72 5.91 -0.95
N LYS A 193 23.04 6.01 -1.13
CA LYS A 193 23.96 6.67 -0.18
C LYS A 193 23.53 8.08 0.27
N PRO A 194 22.98 8.97 -0.59
CA PRO A 194 22.51 10.29 -0.16
C PRO A 194 21.29 10.23 0.77
N VAL A 195 20.36 9.33 0.49
CA VAL A 195 19.14 9.14 1.30
C VAL A 195 19.51 8.51 2.64
N GLU A 196 20.45 7.56 2.63
CA GLU A 196 20.98 6.96 3.84
C GLU A 196 21.65 8.00 4.75
N HIS A 197 22.43 8.92 4.17
CA HIS A 197 23.05 10.00 4.93
C HIS A 197 22.01 10.93 5.56
N MET A 198 20.99 11.35 4.79
CA MET A 198 19.87 12.14 5.29
C MET A 198 19.11 11.42 6.42
N ILE A 199 18.85 10.12 6.28
CA ILE A 199 18.17 9.33 7.30
C ILE A 199 19.04 9.19 8.56
N SER A 200 20.36 9.03 8.40
CA SER A 200 21.29 8.99 9.52
C SER A 200 21.37 10.33 10.28
N GLU A 201 21.34 11.46 9.56
CA GLU A 201 21.27 12.81 10.12
C GLU A 201 19.98 13.02 10.92
N LEU A 202 18.84 12.61 10.36
CA LEU A 202 17.54 12.70 11.03
C LEU A 202 17.47 11.77 12.25
N ALA A 203 18.01 10.55 12.13
CA ALA A 203 18.06 9.59 13.23
C ALA A 203 18.87 10.10 14.42
N LYS A 204 20.01 10.81 14.18
CA LYS A 204 20.82 11.42 15.25
C LYS A 204 20.09 12.51 16.04
N ARG A 205 19.03 13.11 15.47
CA ARG A 205 18.20 14.14 16.14
C ARG A 205 17.08 13.53 16.99
N LEU A 206 16.85 12.23 16.89
CA LEU A 206 15.86 11.53 17.70
C LEU A 206 16.49 11.15 19.05
N PRO A 207 15.71 11.16 20.15
CA PRO A 207 16.23 10.95 21.51
C PRO A 207 16.59 9.48 21.83
N PHE A 208 16.71 8.60 20.83
CA PHE A 208 16.88 7.14 20.99
C PHE A 208 17.83 6.50 19.98
#